data_AF-A2H9Z6-F1
#
_entry.id   AF-A2H9Z6-F1
#
_cell.length_a   1.000
_cell.length_b   1.000
_cell.length_c   1.000
_cell.angle_alpha   90.00
_cell.angle_beta   90.00
_cell.angle_gamma   90.00
#
_symmetry.space_group_name_H-M   'P 1'
#
loop_
_entity.id
_entity.type
_entity.pdbx_description
1 polymer ?
#
loop_
_entity_poly.entity_id
_entity_poly.type
_entity_poly.pdbx_seq_one_letter_code
_entity_poly.pdbx_strand_id
1 'polypeptide(L)'
;MSKRIMCEVFCTAEDLGMDIFYSDTDSMHLYNEDIPRLAEEFEKRYGRVLIGKNLGQFHSDFAEITKDKQSLAYKSIFCGKKTYIDLLTNDLNEVAFHCRMKGVKQDVIALTANEMFPDSVQCFYDEDKGLMVPQGTYDKDSEFSLMKLYKALYDGQEIGFDLCKSCQPCFEEKFNFSITTKTSFIRKVEVLRSFIFVSNEVIRDKNKTSGKGEAHVVIYNTAMVEFKSCASM
;
A
#
# COMPACT_ATOMS: atom_id res chain seq x y z
N MET A 1 -5.78 23.41 -7.24
CA MET A 1 -6.79 22.87 -8.17
C MET A 1 -7.03 21.38 -7.91
N SER A 2 -5.99 20.55 -7.83
CA SER A 2 -6.09 19.11 -7.49
C SER A 2 -6.83 18.81 -6.18
N LYS A 3 -6.50 19.50 -5.08
CA LYS A 3 -7.19 19.32 -3.78
C LYS A 3 -8.72 19.47 -3.87
N ARG A 4 -9.21 20.39 -4.70
CA ARG A 4 -10.65 20.62 -4.86
C ARG A 4 -11.32 19.43 -5.53
N ILE A 5 -10.72 18.89 -6.59
CA ILE A 5 -11.24 17.73 -7.31
C ILE A 5 -11.25 16.50 -6.39
N MET A 6 -10.20 16.31 -5.61
CA MET A 6 -10.14 15.23 -4.62
C MET A 6 -11.19 15.41 -3.52
N CYS A 7 -11.35 16.62 -2.98
CA CYS A 7 -12.40 16.91 -1.99
C CYS A 7 -13.80 16.61 -2.53
N GLU A 8 -14.10 16.88 -3.80
CA GLU A 8 -15.40 16.57 -4.41
C GLU A 8 -15.68 15.05 -4.39
N VAL A 9 -14.68 14.22 -4.67
CA VAL A 9 -14.80 12.77 -4.58
C VAL A 9 -14.92 12.30 -3.14
N PHE A 10 -14.08 12.82 -2.23
CA PHE A 10 -14.12 12.49 -0.81
C PHE A 10 -15.48 12.82 -0.18
N CYS A 11 -16.00 14.03 -0.42
CA CYS A 11 -17.31 14.43 0.08
C CYS A 11 -18.44 13.58 -0.52
N THR A 12 -18.34 13.20 -1.80
CA THR A 12 -19.34 12.30 -2.41
C THR A 12 -19.32 10.91 -1.77
N ALA A 13 -18.13 10.36 -1.51
CA ALA A 13 -17.97 9.07 -0.83
C ALA A 13 -18.47 9.13 0.62
N GLU A 14 -18.15 10.19 1.35
CA GLU A 14 -18.61 10.43 2.73
C GLU A 14 -20.15 10.57 2.81
N ASP A 15 -20.75 11.35 1.91
CA ASP A 15 -22.21 11.53 1.83
C ASP A 15 -22.95 10.22 1.51
N LEU A 16 -22.31 9.31 0.78
CA LEU A 16 -22.84 7.97 0.48
C LEU A 16 -22.63 6.97 1.62
N GLY A 17 -21.90 7.36 2.67
CA GLY A 17 -21.55 6.50 3.81
C GLY A 17 -20.55 5.40 3.43
N MET A 18 -19.65 5.67 2.49
CA MET A 18 -18.62 4.72 2.06
C MET A 18 -17.44 4.72 3.04
N ASP A 19 -16.88 3.54 3.29
CA ASP A 19 -15.70 3.38 4.12
C ASP A 19 -14.43 3.71 3.32
N ILE A 20 -13.71 4.75 3.76
CA ILE A 20 -12.42 5.16 3.18
C ILE A 20 -11.31 4.77 4.14
N PHE A 21 -10.48 3.80 3.75
CA PHE A 21 -9.45 3.23 4.64
C PHE A 21 -8.20 4.07 4.72
N TYR A 22 -7.81 4.67 3.60
CA TYR A 22 -6.60 5.47 3.51
C TYR A 22 -6.73 6.48 2.37
N SER A 23 -6.13 7.64 2.56
CA SER A 23 -6.07 8.71 1.56
C SER A 23 -4.67 9.34 1.52
N ASP A 24 -4.11 9.53 0.34
CA ASP A 24 -2.89 10.32 0.14
C ASP A 24 -3.02 11.19 -1.10
N THR A 25 -3.13 12.51 -0.90
CA THR A 25 -3.09 13.57 -1.91
C THR A 25 -4.04 13.43 -3.11
N ASP A 26 -3.80 12.45 -3.96
CA ASP A 26 -4.45 12.09 -5.22
C ASP A 26 -5.01 10.66 -5.22
N SER A 27 -4.80 9.88 -4.15
CA SER A 27 -5.24 8.48 -4.06
C SER A 27 -6.12 8.19 -2.85
N MET A 28 -6.97 7.17 -2.98
CA MET A 28 -7.75 6.63 -1.87
C MET A 28 -7.92 5.11 -1.95
N HIS A 29 -8.08 4.48 -0.80
CA HIS A 29 -8.40 3.05 -0.67
C HIS A 29 -9.85 2.91 -0.21
N LEU A 30 -10.65 2.25 -1.05
CA LEU A 30 -12.04 1.90 -0.77
C LEU A 30 -12.33 0.49 -1.30
N TYR A 31 -13.51 -0.03 -0.98
CA TYR A 31 -13.99 -1.27 -1.56
C TYR A 31 -14.21 -1.15 -3.06
N ASN A 32 -13.81 -2.17 -3.80
CA ASN A 32 -14.06 -2.23 -5.25
C ASN A 32 -15.56 -2.19 -5.60
N GLU A 33 -16.42 -2.75 -4.73
CA GLU A 33 -17.88 -2.78 -4.90
C GLU A 33 -18.53 -1.39 -4.86
N ASP A 34 -17.90 -0.44 -4.16
CA ASP A 34 -18.42 0.93 -3.98
C ASP A 34 -18.06 1.86 -5.14
N ILE A 35 -17.05 1.50 -5.96
CA ILE A 35 -16.57 2.32 -7.08
C ILE A 35 -17.69 2.65 -8.08
N PRO A 36 -18.51 1.70 -8.57
CA PRO A 36 -19.56 2.01 -9.54
C PRO A 36 -20.59 2.99 -8.98
N ARG A 37 -20.99 2.82 -7.71
CA ARG A 37 -21.94 3.69 -7.02
C ARG A 37 -21.38 5.10 -6.85
N LEU A 38 -20.10 5.21 -6.52
CA LEU A 38 -19.41 6.49 -6.39
C LEU A 38 -19.33 7.21 -7.74
N ALA A 39 -19.02 6.47 -8.81
CA ALA A 39 -18.94 7.03 -10.16
C ALA A 39 -20.29 7.58 -10.65
N GLU A 40 -21.37 6.82 -10.44
CA GLU A 40 -22.73 7.24 -10.82
C GLU A 40 -23.16 8.51 -10.08
N GLU A 41 -22.94 8.58 -8.76
CA GLU A 41 -23.32 9.74 -7.96
C GLU A 41 -22.46 10.97 -8.28
N PHE A 42 -21.16 10.77 -8.50
CA PHE A 42 -20.26 11.85 -8.90
C PHE A 42 -20.65 12.44 -10.26
N GLU A 43 -21.04 11.59 -11.22
CA GLU A 43 -21.53 12.04 -12.52
C GLU A 43 -22.85 12.82 -12.39
N LYS A 44 -23.78 12.37 -11.53
CA LYS A 44 -25.03 13.10 -11.24
C LYS A 44 -24.79 14.48 -10.64
N ARG A 45 -23.83 14.61 -9.70
CA ARG A 45 -23.56 15.86 -8.98
C ARG A 45 -22.78 16.87 -9.80
N TYR A 46 -21.82 16.41 -10.60
CA TYR A 46 -20.83 17.28 -11.24
C TYR A 46 -20.81 17.19 -12.77
N GLY A 47 -21.58 16.29 -13.38
CA GLY A 47 -21.63 16.11 -14.84
C GLY A 47 -20.30 15.67 -15.46
N ARG A 48 -19.41 15.04 -14.68
CA ARG A 48 -18.08 14.58 -15.12
C ARG A 48 -17.94 13.09 -14.86
N VAL A 49 -17.31 12.39 -15.79
CA VAL A 49 -17.01 10.96 -15.66
C VAL A 49 -15.87 10.77 -14.66
N LEU A 50 -16.14 10.04 -13.57
CA LEU A 50 -15.15 9.81 -12.50
C LEU A 50 -14.05 8.83 -12.93
N ILE A 51 -14.41 7.68 -13.50
CA ILE A 51 -13.48 6.58 -13.78
C ILE A 51 -13.04 6.60 -15.25
N GLY A 52 -11.73 6.47 -15.49
CA GLY A 52 -11.17 6.36 -16.83
C GLY A 52 -9.70 6.73 -16.90
N LYS A 53 -9.19 6.86 -18.14
CA LYS A 53 -7.75 7.10 -18.41
C LYS A 53 -7.42 8.55 -18.75
N ASN A 54 -8.43 9.42 -18.86
CA ASN A 54 -8.24 10.82 -19.23
C ASN A 54 -7.85 11.68 -18.02
N LEU A 55 -7.36 12.89 -18.31
CA LEU A 55 -7.05 13.87 -17.27
C LEU A 55 -8.29 14.19 -16.43
N GLY A 56 -8.14 14.20 -15.11
CA GLY A 56 -9.24 14.46 -14.20
C GLY A 56 -10.06 13.21 -13.83
N GLN A 57 -9.74 12.07 -14.43
CA GLN A 57 -10.34 10.78 -14.12
C GLN A 57 -9.44 9.95 -13.22
N PHE A 58 -10.08 8.98 -12.60
CA PHE A 58 -9.53 8.07 -11.63
C PHE A 58 -9.40 6.68 -12.24
N HIS A 59 -8.29 6.01 -11.97
CA HIS A 59 -8.09 4.62 -12.35
C HIS A 59 -7.45 3.86 -11.20
N SER A 60 -7.52 2.53 -11.26
CA SER A 60 -6.78 1.72 -10.31
C SER A 60 -5.28 1.91 -10.52
N ASP A 61 -4.54 2.15 -9.44
CA ASP A 61 -3.09 2.41 -9.48
C ASP A 61 -2.23 1.16 -9.19
N PHE A 62 -2.88 0.03 -8.91
CA PHE A 62 -2.14 -1.20 -8.68
C PHE A 62 -1.47 -1.68 -9.98
N ALA A 63 -0.15 -1.89 -9.90
CA ALA A 63 0.61 -2.47 -10.99
C ALA A 63 0.10 -3.87 -11.31
N GLU A 64 0.09 -4.21 -12.60
CA GLU A 64 -0.40 -5.49 -13.09
C GLU A 64 0.62 -6.61 -12.78
N ILE A 65 0.19 -7.64 -12.05
CA ILE A 65 1.04 -8.83 -11.79
C ILE A 65 1.34 -9.56 -13.11
N THR A 66 0.27 -9.84 -13.85
CA THR A 66 0.28 -10.32 -15.24
C THR A 66 -0.25 -9.21 -16.13
N LYS A 67 0.41 -9.01 -17.27
CA LYS A 67 -0.04 -8.06 -18.29
C LYS A 67 -1.50 -8.29 -18.67
N ASP A 68 -2.26 -7.20 -18.80
CA ASP A 68 -3.68 -7.17 -19.19
C ASP A 68 -4.64 -7.79 -18.16
N LYS A 69 -4.17 -8.03 -16.91
CA LYS A 69 -5.01 -8.48 -15.80
C LYS A 69 -5.03 -7.46 -14.67
N GLN A 70 -6.24 -7.01 -14.34
CA GLN A 70 -6.49 -6.11 -13.23
C GLN A 70 -6.01 -6.78 -11.93
N SER A 71 -5.19 -6.06 -11.17
CA SER A 71 -4.75 -6.50 -9.84
C SER A 71 -5.63 -5.83 -8.78
N LEU A 72 -6.12 -6.62 -7.83
CA LEU A 72 -6.94 -6.16 -6.72
C LEU A 72 -6.23 -6.45 -5.42
N ALA A 73 -6.30 -5.54 -4.45
CA ALA A 73 -5.80 -5.83 -3.13
C ALA A 73 -6.77 -6.79 -2.43
N TYR A 74 -6.24 -7.83 -1.80
CA TYR A 74 -6.97 -8.83 -1.02
C TYR A 74 -6.80 -8.61 0.48
N LYS A 75 -5.63 -8.14 0.92
CA LYS A 75 -5.32 -7.81 2.33
C LYS A 75 -4.48 -6.55 2.36
N SER A 76 -4.81 -5.62 3.26
CA SER A 76 -4.05 -4.37 3.41
C SER A 76 -3.72 -4.11 4.88
N ILE A 77 -2.52 -3.61 5.15
CA ILE A 77 -2.11 -3.14 6.48
C ILE A 77 -1.64 -1.70 6.38
N PHE A 78 -2.36 -0.80 7.04
CA PHE A 78 -2.03 0.62 7.11
C PHE A 78 -1.36 0.92 8.44
N CYS A 79 -0.05 1.19 8.40
CA CYS A 79 0.74 1.52 9.59
C CYS A 79 0.71 3.02 9.89
N GLY A 80 0.56 3.86 8.87
CA GLY A 80 0.48 5.30 9.05
C GLY A 80 0.57 6.05 7.73
N LYS A 81 0.78 7.37 7.81
CA LYS A 81 0.90 8.20 6.60
C LYS A 81 2.09 7.72 5.75
N LYS A 82 1.81 7.40 4.49
CA LYS A 82 2.77 6.95 3.48
C LYS A 82 3.52 5.67 3.87
N THR A 83 2.91 4.88 4.76
CA THR A 83 3.45 3.60 5.23
C THR A 83 2.33 2.56 5.28
N TYR A 84 2.24 1.73 4.25
CA TYR A 84 1.23 0.68 4.11
C TYR A 84 1.71 -0.43 3.17
N ILE A 85 1.03 -1.57 3.25
CA ILE A 85 1.23 -2.71 2.35
C ILE A 85 -0.11 -3.24 1.90
N ASP A 86 -0.18 -3.61 0.62
CA ASP A 86 -1.30 -4.30 0.00
C ASP A 86 -0.82 -5.62 -0.59
N LEU A 87 -1.46 -6.72 -0.21
CA LEU A 87 -1.33 -8.02 -0.86
C LEU A 87 -2.28 -8.01 -2.06
N LEU A 88 -1.71 -8.04 -3.25
CA LEU A 88 -2.44 -8.05 -4.51
C LEU A 88 -2.68 -9.47 -5.00
N THR A 89 -3.84 -9.69 -5.60
CA THR A 89 -4.17 -10.90 -6.33
C THR A 89 -4.87 -10.61 -7.64
N ASN A 90 -4.84 -11.57 -8.55
CA ASN A 90 -5.50 -11.53 -9.85
C ASN A 90 -6.39 -12.75 -10.05
N ASP A 91 -7.08 -12.82 -11.20
CA ASP A 91 -7.93 -13.96 -11.56
C ASP A 91 -7.19 -15.30 -11.69
N LEU A 92 -5.86 -15.29 -11.71
CA LEU A 92 -5.01 -16.50 -11.74
C LEU A 92 -4.55 -16.94 -10.35
N ASN A 93 -4.98 -16.25 -9.29
CA ASN A 93 -4.48 -16.41 -7.92
C ASN A 93 -2.98 -16.20 -7.79
N GLU A 94 -2.35 -15.44 -8.70
CA GLU A 94 -1.00 -14.97 -8.48
C GLU A 94 -1.00 -13.93 -7.36
N VAL A 95 0.11 -13.86 -6.63
CA VAL A 95 0.27 -12.98 -5.48
C VAL A 95 1.45 -12.06 -5.71
N ALA A 96 1.25 -10.77 -5.45
CA ALA A 96 2.32 -9.79 -5.36
C ALA A 96 2.02 -8.84 -4.21
N PHE A 97 2.99 -8.02 -3.80
CA PHE A 97 2.77 -6.99 -2.80
C PHE A 97 3.10 -5.61 -3.35
N HIS A 98 2.17 -4.69 -3.15
CA HIS A 98 2.44 -3.27 -3.29
C HIS A 98 2.80 -2.73 -1.90
N CYS A 99 4.07 -2.37 -1.72
CA CYS A 99 4.57 -1.82 -0.46
C CYS A 99 4.83 -0.34 -0.62
N ARG A 100 4.54 0.46 0.40
CA ARG A 100 4.94 1.86 0.45
C ARG A 100 5.44 2.21 1.84
N MET A 101 6.64 2.77 1.92
CA MET A 101 7.22 3.29 3.16
C MET A 101 8.10 4.50 2.85
N LYS A 102 7.61 5.70 3.16
CA LYS A 102 8.36 6.92 2.84
C LYS A 102 9.69 6.99 3.60
N GLY A 103 10.78 7.09 2.84
CA GLY A 103 12.13 7.23 3.38
C GLY A 103 12.89 5.92 3.56
N VAL A 104 12.32 4.80 3.14
CA VAL A 104 12.99 3.50 3.03
C VAL A 104 12.88 3.02 1.59
N LYS A 105 13.95 2.45 1.04
CA LYS A 105 13.97 1.90 -0.31
C LYS A 105 13.24 0.54 -0.34
N GLN A 106 12.57 0.23 -1.45
CA GLN A 106 11.75 -0.99 -1.58
C GLN A 106 12.57 -2.26 -1.40
N ASP A 107 13.71 -2.36 -2.07
CA ASP A 107 14.66 -3.48 -1.93
C ASP A 107 15.09 -3.71 -0.47
N VAL A 108 15.40 -2.64 0.27
CA VAL A 108 15.79 -2.72 1.68
C VAL A 108 14.65 -3.24 2.56
N ILE A 109 13.39 -2.90 2.26
CA ILE A 109 12.22 -3.44 2.98
C ILE A 109 12.15 -4.95 2.81
N ALA A 110 12.28 -5.43 1.57
CA ALA A 110 12.27 -6.86 1.26
C ALA A 110 13.42 -7.62 1.96
N LEU A 111 14.65 -7.09 1.87
CA LEU A 111 15.82 -7.66 2.54
C LEU A 111 15.62 -7.75 4.06
N THR A 112 15.19 -6.65 4.68
CA THR A 112 14.96 -6.59 6.13
C THR A 112 13.86 -7.57 6.55
N ALA A 113 12.77 -7.68 5.77
CA ALA A 113 11.71 -8.64 6.04
C ALA A 113 12.21 -10.09 6.00
N ASN A 114 13.01 -10.44 4.99
CA ASN A 114 13.55 -11.79 4.83
C ASN A 114 14.60 -12.13 5.90
N GLU A 115 15.40 -11.14 6.34
CA GLU A 115 16.35 -11.30 7.45
C GLU A 115 15.62 -11.52 8.80
N MET A 116 14.54 -10.79 9.06
CA MET A 116 13.78 -10.90 10.30
C MET A 116 12.89 -12.14 10.38
N PHE A 117 12.35 -12.59 9.25
CA PHE A 117 11.41 -13.70 9.17
C PHE A 117 11.86 -14.74 8.14
N PRO A 118 12.96 -15.47 8.42
CA PRO A 118 13.51 -16.45 7.47
C PRO A 118 12.60 -17.67 7.24
N ASP A 119 11.75 -18.00 8.22
CA ASP A 119 10.82 -19.14 8.14
C ASP A 119 9.57 -18.87 7.27
N SER A 120 9.38 -17.61 6.86
CA SER A 120 8.25 -17.19 6.03
C SER A 120 8.61 -17.15 4.54
N VAL A 121 7.58 -17.12 3.68
CA VAL A 121 7.78 -17.00 2.23
C VAL A 121 8.52 -15.69 1.96
N GLN A 122 9.69 -15.81 1.35
CA GLN A 122 10.56 -14.69 1.06
C GLN A 122 10.06 -13.92 -0.15
N CYS A 123 10.10 -12.59 -0.06
CA CYS A 123 9.69 -11.70 -1.15
C CYS A 123 10.87 -10.85 -1.60
N PHE A 124 10.89 -10.52 -2.89
CA PHE A 124 11.94 -9.70 -3.50
C PHE A 124 11.29 -8.58 -4.31
N TYR A 125 11.97 -7.44 -4.38
CA TYR A 125 11.51 -6.32 -5.18
C TYR A 125 11.86 -6.53 -6.65
N ASP A 126 10.84 -6.54 -7.51
CA ASP A 126 10.98 -6.53 -8.96
C ASP A 126 10.90 -5.07 -9.44
N GLU A 127 12.04 -4.50 -9.83
CA GLU A 127 12.16 -3.10 -10.26
C GLU A 127 11.38 -2.82 -11.55
N ASP A 128 11.29 -3.80 -12.46
CA ASP A 128 10.61 -3.65 -13.74
C ASP A 128 9.09 -3.57 -13.56
N LYS A 129 8.55 -4.34 -12.60
CA LYS A 129 7.13 -4.33 -12.26
C LYS A 129 6.75 -3.30 -11.19
N GLY A 130 7.72 -2.81 -10.42
CA GLY A 130 7.46 -1.97 -9.25
C GLY A 130 6.68 -2.70 -8.15
N LEU A 131 6.80 -4.02 -8.08
CA LEU A 131 6.07 -4.90 -7.16
C LEU A 131 7.03 -5.79 -6.39
N MET A 132 6.60 -6.22 -5.20
CA MET A 132 7.29 -7.27 -4.47
C MET A 132 6.71 -8.63 -4.87
N VAL A 133 7.56 -9.54 -5.30
CA VAL A 133 7.15 -10.87 -5.76
C VAL A 133 7.65 -11.93 -4.77
N PRO A 134 6.77 -12.80 -4.25
CA PRO A 134 7.18 -13.94 -3.44
C PRO A 134 7.93 -14.98 -4.27
N GLN A 135 8.90 -15.66 -3.65
CA GLN A 135 9.63 -16.78 -4.27
C GLN A 135 9.27 -18.12 -3.64
N GLY A 136 9.31 -19.17 -4.46
CA GLY A 136 9.03 -20.55 -4.05
C GLY A 136 7.59 -20.97 -4.28
N THR A 137 7.15 -22.01 -3.58
CA THR A 137 5.76 -22.48 -3.61
C THR A 137 4.99 -21.80 -2.50
N TYR A 138 3.91 -21.10 -2.85
CA TYR A 138 3.06 -20.37 -1.93
C TYR A 138 1.60 -20.45 -2.35
N ASP A 139 0.73 -20.18 -1.40
CA ASP A 139 -0.70 -19.92 -1.59
C ASP A 139 -1.03 -18.51 -1.08
N LYS A 140 -2.17 -17.95 -1.47
CA LYS A 140 -2.64 -16.61 -1.07
C LYS A 140 -2.74 -16.40 0.45
N ASP A 141 -2.94 -17.49 1.19
CA ASP A 141 -3.06 -17.48 2.65
C ASP A 141 -1.77 -17.91 3.37
N SER A 142 -0.66 -18.05 2.62
CA SER A 142 0.65 -18.33 3.20
C SER A 142 1.18 -17.18 4.05
N GLU A 143 2.11 -17.49 4.95
CA GLU A 143 2.78 -16.48 5.75
C GLU A 143 3.96 -15.87 5.00
N PHE A 144 3.79 -14.62 4.53
CA PHE A 144 4.82 -13.87 3.82
C PHE A 144 5.66 -13.01 4.78
N SER A 145 6.97 -12.94 4.52
CA SER A 145 7.91 -12.16 5.34
C SER A 145 7.51 -10.67 5.41
N LEU A 146 7.11 -10.07 4.28
CA LEU A 146 6.65 -8.68 4.20
C LEU A 146 5.40 -8.42 5.04
N MET A 147 4.41 -9.30 4.98
CA MET A 147 3.18 -9.13 5.78
C MET A 147 3.47 -9.21 7.27
N LYS A 148 4.38 -10.10 7.70
CA LYS A 148 4.85 -10.17 9.09
C LYS A 148 5.59 -8.91 9.52
N LEU A 149 6.46 -8.37 8.66
CA LEU A 149 7.17 -7.12 8.91
C LEU A 149 6.19 -5.96 9.17
N TYR A 150 5.21 -5.76 8.30
CA TYR A 150 4.22 -4.69 8.47
C TYR A 150 3.29 -4.95 9.64
N LYS A 151 2.95 -6.21 9.95
CA LYS A 151 2.21 -6.55 11.17
C LYS A 151 3.00 -6.19 12.42
N ALA A 152 4.29 -6.50 12.47
CA ALA A 152 5.17 -6.13 13.57
C ALA A 152 5.25 -4.59 13.75
N LEU A 153 5.37 -3.85 12.64
CA LEU A 153 5.32 -2.38 12.65
C LEU A 153 3.98 -1.86 13.20
N TYR A 154 2.87 -2.42 12.72
CA TYR A 154 1.52 -2.07 13.17
C TYR A 154 1.32 -2.36 14.67
N ASP A 155 1.90 -3.45 15.16
CA ASP A 155 1.88 -3.83 16.57
C ASP A 155 2.73 -2.90 17.46
N GLY A 156 3.50 -1.98 16.85
CA GLY A 156 4.30 -0.97 17.54
C GLY A 156 5.75 -1.37 17.74
N GLN A 157 6.25 -2.39 17.04
CA GLN A 157 7.65 -2.77 17.11
C GLN A 157 8.52 -1.74 16.38
N GLU A 158 9.59 -1.26 17.03
CA GLU A 158 10.63 -0.46 16.37
C GLU A 158 11.47 -1.37 15.46
N ILE A 159 11.59 -1.00 14.18
CA ILE A 159 12.40 -1.72 13.20
C ILE A 159 13.44 -0.78 12.59
N GLY A 160 14.68 -1.25 12.51
CA GLY A 160 15.79 -0.55 11.85
C GLY A 160 16.00 -1.04 10.42
N PHE A 161 16.00 -0.11 9.46
CA PHE A 161 16.27 -0.38 8.06
C PHE A 161 17.64 0.19 7.68
N ASP A 162 18.57 -0.65 7.24
CA ASP A 162 19.86 -0.19 6.74
C ASP A 162 19.78 0.16 5.26
N LEU A 163 19.71 1.47 4.97
CA LEU A 163 19.54 1.97 3.61
C LEU A 163 20.78 1.77 2.73
N CYS A 164 21.93 1.42 3.31
CA CYS A 164 23.15 1.09 2.58
C CYS A 164 23.20 -0.36 2.09
N LYS A 165 22.29 -1.24 2.56
CA LYS A 165 22.15 -2.62 2.06
C LYS A 165 21.46 -2.74 0.69
N SER A 166 20.98 -1.62 0.16
CA SER A 166 20.34 -1.54 -1.14
C SER A 166 21.27 -2.00 -2.28
N CYS A 167 20.69 -2.39 -3.42
CA CYS A 167 21.44 -2.73 -4.64
C CYS A 167 22.35 -1.57 -5.13
N GLN A 168 22.03 -0.33 -4.74
CA GLN A 168 22.78 0.86 -5.13
C GLN A 168 23.77 1.33 -4.06
N PRO A 169 25.03 1.62 -4.43
CA PRO A 169 26.04 2.11 -3.49
C PRO A 169 25.67 3.49 -2.94
N CYS A 170 25.96 3.70 -1.66
CA CYS A 170 25.78 4.99 -0.99
C CYS A 170 27.13 5.68 -0.81
N PHE A 171 27.19 6.97 -1.15
CA PHE A 171 28.41 7.78 -1.03
C PHE A 171 28.23 8.90 -0.01
N GLU A 172 29.32 9.25 0.64
CA GLU A 172 29.44 10.41 1.51
C GLU A 172 30.54 11.33 0.96
N GLU A 173 30.16 12.56 0.65
CA GLU A 173 31.10 13.61 0.28
C GLU A 173 31.55 14.33 1.54
N LYS A 174 32.86 14.30 1.80
CA LYS A 174 33.47 15.00 2.94
C LYS A 174 33.79 16.44 2.57
N PHE A 175 33.91 17.32 3.57
CA PHE A 175 34.27 18.74 3.38
C PHE A 175 35.59 18.98 2.64
N ASN A 176 36.47 17.96 2.58
CA ASN A 176 37.71 17.99 1.81
C ASN A 176 37.53 17.50 0.36
N PHE A 177 36.30 17.43 -0.15
CA PHE A 177 35.93 16.92 -1.47
C PHE A 177 36.32 15.46 -1.74
N SER A 178 36.66 14.69 -0.70
CA SER A 178 36.87 13.25 -0.84
C SER A 178 35.53 12.51 -0.78
N ILE A 179 35.37 11.52 -1.66
CA ILE A 179 34.20 10.66 -1.71
C ILE A 179 34.56 9.35 -1.02
N THR A 180 33.80 8.99 0.01
CA THR A 180 33.92 7.69 0.67
C THR A 180 32.63 6.89 0.54
N THR A 181 32.74 5.58 0.38
CA THR A 181 31.58 4.69 0.39
C THR A 181 31.02 4.58 1.80
N LYS A 182 29.74 4.90 1.96
CA LYS A 182 29.02 4.74 3.22
C LYS A 182 28.60 3.29 3.37
N THR A 183 29.07 2.64 4.44
CA THR A 183 28.85 1.21 4.68
C THR A 183 27.57 0.90 5.43
N SER A 184 27.03 1.86 6.19
CA SER A 184 25.76 1.69 6.91
C SER A 184 25.03 3.02 7.07
N PHE A 185 23.70 2.98 6.97
CA PHE A 185 22.84 4.09 7.31
C PHE A 185 21.49 3.56 7.79
N ILE A 186 21.38 3.38 9.11
CA ILE A 186 20.22 2.79 9.74
C ILE A 186 19.16 3.87 9.97
N ARG A 187 17.99 3.68 9.38
CA ARG A 187 16.78 4.44 9.65
C ARG A 187 15.86 3.59 10.53
N LYS A 188 15.61 4.05 11.75
CA LYS A 188 14.63 3.44 12.65
C LYS A 188 13.23 3.97 12.35
N VAL A 189 12.27 3.06 12.30
CA VAL A 189 10.85 3.37 12.10
C VAL A 189 10.08 2.72 13.24
N GLU A 190 9.24 3.51 13.90
CA GLU A 190 8.32 3.08 14.94
C GLU A 190 6.96 3.71 14.64
N VAL A 191 5.89 2.94 14.84
CA VAL A 191 4.52 3.41 14.72
C VAL A 191 3.95 3.56 16.12
N LEU A 192 3.74 4.80 16.55
CA LEU A 192 3.11 5.08 17.83
C LEU A 192 1.61 4.75 17.74
N ARG A 193 1.15 3.79 18.55
CA ARG A 193 -0.27 3.39 18.64
C ARG A 193 -1.23 4.55 18.97
N SER A 194 -0.73 5.62 19.57
CA SER A 194 -1.50 6.80 19.96
C SER A 194 -2.05 7.63 18.78
N PHE A 195 -1.65 7.36 17.54
CA PHE A 195 -2.11 8.08 16.35
C PHE A 195 -2.94 7.24 15.35
N ILE A 196 -3.32 6.01 15.72
CA ILE A 196 -4.29 5.25 14.94
C ILE A 196 -5.65 5.86 15.24
N PHE A 197 -6.19 6.66 14.30
CA PHE A 197 -7.60 7.02 14.30
C PHE A 197 -8.40 5.72 14.22
N VAL A 198 -8.87 5.23 15.37
CA VAL A 198 -9.95 4.25 15.44
C VAL A 198 -11.23 5.04 15.18
N SER A 199 -11.45 5.44 13.92
CA SER A 199 -12.79 5.73 13.45
C SER A 199 -13.42 4.41 13.03
N ASN A 200 -14.16 3.87 14.00
CA ASN A 200 -15.16 2.80 13.91
C ASN A 200 -14.67 1.35 13.83
N GLU A 201 -15.13 0.57 14.81
CA GLU A 201 -15.35 -0.87 14.69
C GLU A 201 -15.98 -1.19 13.35
N VAL A 202 -15.34 -1.98 12.49
CA VAL A 202 -16.08 -2.74 11.48
C VAL A 202 -15.49 -4.14 11.37
N ILE A 203 -15.90 -4.98 12.33
CA ILE A 203 -16.23 -6.36 12.02
C ILE A 203 -17.42 -6.32 11.05
N ARG A 204 -17.19 -6.62 9.78
CA ARG A 204 -18.21 -7.20 8.90
C ARG A 204 -17.58 -8.28 8.03
N ASP A 205 -17.07 -9.31 8.69
CA ASP A 205 -17.07 -10.63 8.09
C ASP A 205 -18.54 -11.07 7.97
N LYS A 206 -19.13 -11.02 6.76
CA LYS A 206 -20.52 -11.46 6.54
C LYS A 206 -20.72 -12.96 6.80
N ASN A 207 -19.67 -13.73 7.17
CA ASN A 207 -19.76 -15.18 7.36
C ASN A 207 -19.13 -15.76 8.65
N LYS A 208 -18.78 -14.97 9.68
CA LYS A 208 -18.32 -15.56 10.97
C LYS A 208 -19.07 -15.01 12.18
N THR A 209 -19.95 -15.86 12.71
CA THR A 209 -20.45 -15.80 14.07
C THR A 209 -19.39 -16.33 15.04
N SER A 210 -19.17 -15.56 16.11
CA SER A 210 -18.53 -15.91 17.38
C SER A 210 -16.99 -16.04 17.45
N GLY A 211 -16.41 -15.28 18.40
CA GLY A 211 -15.30 -15.78 19.23
C GLY A 211 -13.96 -15.06 19.11
N LYS A 212 -13.67 -14.24 20.14
CA LYS A 212 -12.35 -13.84 20.68
C LYS A 212 -11.45 -12.92 19.81
N GLY A 213 -10.98 -11.86 20.48
CA GLY A 213 -10.09 -10.85 19.92
C GLY A 213 -8.77 -11.44 19.46
N GLU A 214 -8.56 -11.40 18.15
CA GLU A 214 -7.32 -11.70 17.47
C GLU A 214 -7.10 -10.61 16.42
N ALA A 215 -5.82 -10.27 16.19
CA ALA A 215 -5.36 -9.22 15.29
C ALA A 215 -6.19 -9.16 14.00
N HIS A 216 -6.95 -8.09 13.83
CA HIS A 216 -7.76 -7.89 12.64
C HIS A 216 -6.84 -7.50 11.48
N VAL A 217 -6.29 -8.53 10.81
CA VAL A 217 -5.80 -8.41 9.44
C VAL A 217 -6.99 -8.03 8.61
N VAL A 218 -6.95 -6.82 8.08
CA VAL A 218 -8.08 -6.27 7.37
C VAL A 218 -8.04 -6.81 5.94
N ILE A 219 -8.84 -7.85 5.70
CA ILE A 219 -9.03 -8.48 4.39
C ILE A 219 -10.07 -7.63 3.64
N TYR A 220 -9.65 -6.87 2.63
CA TYR A 220 -10.58 -6.17 1.75
C TYR A 220 -10.24 -6.50 0.31
N ASN A 221 -11.27 -6.59 -0.53
CA ASN A 221 -11.12 -6.47 -1.97
C ASN A 221 -11.02 -4.96 -2.31
N THR A 222 -9.87 -4.37 -2.00
CA THR A 222 -9.61 -2.92 -2.10
C THR A 222 -9.06 -2.57 -3.48
N ALA A 223 -9.47 -1.42 -3.99
CA ALA A 223 -8.88 -0.80 -5.16
C ALA A 223 -8.27 0.53 -4.73
N MET A 224 -6.96 0.72 -4.97
CA MET A 224 -6.33 2.03 -4.86
C MET A 224 -6.68 2.79 -6.12
N VAL A 225 -7.29 3.95 -5.97
CA VAL A 225 -7.70 4.78 -7.09
C VAL A 225 -6.85 6.05 -7.07
N GLU A 226 -6.02 6.28 -8.09
CA GLU A 226 -5.11 7.45 -8.16
C GLU A 226 -5.56 8.46 -9.23
N PHE A 227 -5.38 9.74 -8.93
CA PHE A 227 -5.64 10.87 -9.82
C PHE A 227 -4.40 11.22 -10.63
N LYS A 228 -4.48 11.13 -11.96
CA LYS A 228 -3.39 11.60 -12.84
C LYS A 228 -3.34 13.13 -12.88
N SER A 229 -2.37 13.70 -12.18
CA SER A 229 -1.95 15.10 -12.33
C SER A 229 -0.92 15.20 -13.47
N CYS A 230 -1.31 15.74 -14.62
CA CYS A 230 -0.33 16.07 -15.66
C CYS A 230 0.61 17.17 -15.16
N ALA A 231 1.87 16.82 -14.87
CA ALA A 231 2.96 17.79 -14.92
C ALA A 231 3.25 18.03 -16.41
N SER A 232 2.59 19.02 -17.01
CA SER A 232 3.02 19.53 -18.31
C SER A 232 4.32 20.31 -18.10
N MET A 233 5.44 19.79 -18.62
CA MET A 233 6.53 20.63 -19.11
C MET A 233 6.10 21.35 -20.38
#